data_AF-A0A1W9QPP8-F1
#
_entry.id   AF-A0A1W9QPP8-F1
#
_cell.length_a   1.000
_cell.length_b   1.000
_cell.length_c   1.000
_cell.angle_alpha   90.00
_cell.angle_beta   90.00
_cell.angle_gamma   90.00
#
_symmetry.space_group_name_H-M   'P 1'
#
loop_
_entity.id
_entity.type
_entity.pdbx_description
1 polymer ?
#
loop_
_entity_poly.entity_id
_entity_poly.type
_entity_poly.pdbx_seq_one_letter_code
_entity_poly.pdbx_strand_id
1 'polypeptide(L)'
;MGDIKVMAGDFEVRTLENALGKKTKLPGDIEKIDIAKKLLTRIKRSYNDYEELFIVDANTGLVEISTNPGFIGDNKSYDPYFTVPLETKEIYIKDIYYSKTLYRPQMTLSLPVYCFEHNTHIIGVLVARINLDESLFKLLDNRIGLGETGETLIVNKDVFALNELCWHNDAPLNLQITAEPAVNAAQGETGIAITEDYRNEEVMAAYTFIPRTGWGFVCKQDLHELNTPICTLVKNFVFLLGLSILAVIIIVFWVVKRITIPIVDINSDAKKIKGGDYSVRIHVNSRDELASLAGSINEMTTSIKSRAATQKGLQIFQKP
;
A
#
# COMPACT_ATOMS: atom_id res chain seq x y z
N MET A 1 -10.26 12.56 21.56
CA MET A 1 -11.39 13.53 21.67
C MET A 1 -12.34 13.28 22.83
N GLY A 2 -12.52 12.03 23.30
CA GLY A 2 -13.22 11.81 24.57
C GLY A 2 -12.55 12.54 25.73
N ASP A 3 -11.21 12.52 25.75
CA ASP A 3 -10.42 13.07 26.86
C ASP A 3 -10.64 14.56 27.07
N ILE A 4 -10.60 15.40 26.03
CA ILE A 4 -10.83 16.86 26.17
C ILE A 4 -12.24 17.18 26.70
N LYS A 5 -13.24 16.36 26.35
CA LYS A 5 -14.61 16.51 26.84
C LYS A 5 -14.70 16.13 28.33
N VAL A 6 -13.98 15.10 28.75
CA VAL A 6 -13.84 14.73 30.16
C VAL A 6 -13.13 15.85 30.93
N MET A 7 -12.05 16.42 30.38
CA MET A 7 -11.32 17.53 31.00
C MET A 7 -12.17 18.78 31.19
N ALA A 8 -12.91 19.22 30.16
CA ALA A 8 -13.78 20.38 30.28
C ALA A 8 -14.98 20.14 31.22
N GLY A 9 -15.35 18.87 31.41
CA GLY A 9 -16.39 18.43 32.33
C GLY A 9 -15.92 18.29 33.79
N ASP A 10 -14.62 18.32 34.05
CA ASP A 10 -14.03 18.07 35.36
C ASP A 10 -14.41 19.16 36.37
N PHE A 11 -14.67 18.75 37.61
CA PHE A 11 -15.08 19.64 38.69
C PHE A 11 -14.07 20.77 38.95
N GLU A 12 -12.77 20.47 38.90
CA GLU A 12 -11.71 21.45 39.16
C GLU A 12 -11.63 22.52 38.07
N VAL A 13 -12.04 22.19 36.85
CA VAL A 13 -12.08 23.12 35.71
C VAL A 13 -13.37 23.94 35.76
N ARG A 14 -14.50 23.33 36.12
CA ARG A 14 -15.82 23.99 36.10
C ARG A 14 -16.09 24.93 37.27
N THR A 15 -15.35 24.82 38.38
CA THR A 15 -15.47 25.68 39.57
C THR A 15 -14.63 26.96 39.50
N LEU A 16 -13.98 27.21 38.36
CA LEU A 16 -13.13 28.36 38.08
C LEU A 16 -13.90 29.66 37.81
N GLU A 17 -15.24 29.64 37.74
CA GLU A 17 -16.09 30.81 37.48
C GLU A 17 -15.67 32.04 38.30
N ASN A 18 -15.46 31.84 39.60
CA ASN A 18 -15.12 32.92 40.51
C ASN A 18 -13.62 33.26 40.51
N ALA A 19 -12.77 32.49 39.83
CA ALA A 19 -11.31 32.70 39.82
C ALA A 19 -10.79 33.32 38.51
N LEU A 20 -11.48 33.11 37.39
CA LEU A 20 -11.10 33.63 36.07
C LEU A 20 -11.52 35.10 35.89
N GLY A 21 -10.74 35.86 35.11
CA GLY A 21 -11.05 37.25 34.72
C GLY A 21 -10.95 38.31 35.83
N LYS A 22 -10.66 37.93 37.07
CA LYS A 22 -10.47 38.88 38.19
C LYS A 22 -9.10 39.58 38.12
N LYS A 23 -9.12 40.92 38.15
CA LYS A 23 -7.91 41.76 38.26
C LYS A 23 -7.13 41.54 39.57
N THR A 24 -7.84 41.23 40.66
CA THR A 24 -7.24 40.93 41.97
C THR A 24 -7.73 39.55 42.41
N LYS A 25 -6.83 38.57 42.48
CA LYS A 25 -7.14 37.20 42.85
C LYS A 25 -7.00 37.02 44.36
N LEU A 26 -8.05 36.50 45.00
CA LEU A 26 -8.00 36.13 46.41
C LEU A 26 -7.20 34.82 46.60
N PRO A 27 -6.69 34.52 47.81
CA PRO A 27 -5.94 33.28 48.05
C PRO A 27 -6.67 32.01 47.61
N GLY A 28 -8.01 31.94 47.81
CA GLY A 28 -8.82 30.82 47.34
C GLY A 28 -9.00 30.75 45.82
N ASP A 29 -8.93 31.89 45.12
CA ASP A 29 -8.95 31.92 43.64
C ASP A 29 -7.63 31.35 43.09
N ILE A 30 -6.51 31.69 43.74
CA ILE A 30 -5.17 31.17 43.40
C ILE A 30 -5.09 29.67 43.62
N GLU A 31 -5.64 29.17 44.73
CA GLU A 31 -5.67 27.73 45.05
C GLU A 31 -6.43 26.93 43.99
N LYS A 32 -7.63 27.38 43.59
CA LYS A 32 -8.41 26.73 42.52
C LYS A 32 -7.66 26.70 41.19
N ILE A 33 -7.03 27.81 40.81
CA ILE A 33 -6.22 27.90 39.60
C ILE A 33 -5.04 26.91 39.65
N ASP A 34 -4.37 26.78 40.80
CA ASP A 34 -3.25 25.86 40.97
C ASP A 34 -3.70 24.39 40.89
N ILE A 35 -4.86 24.05 41.46
CA ILE A 35 -5.44 22.70 41.35
C ILE A 35 -5.77 22.36 39.90
N ALA A 36 -6.48 23.24 39.19
CA ALA A 36 -6.79 23.05 37.77
C ALA A 36 -5.51 22.95 36.92
N LYS A 37 -4.49 23.77 37.19
CA LYS A 37 -3.18 23.68 36.52
C LYS A 37 -2.50 22.34 36.76
N LYS A 38 -2.50 21.83 38.00
CA LYS A 38 -1.94 20.52 38.35
C LYS A 38 -2.66 19.39 37.62
N LEU A 39 -3.99 19.45 37.52
CA LEU A 39 -4.79 18.50 36.75
C LEU A 39 -4.38 18.49 35.28
N LEU A 40 -4.38 19.65 34.60
CA LEU A 40 -3.97 19.75 33.19
C LEU A 40 -2.52 19.28 32.99
N THR A 41 -1.62 19.63 33.90
CA THR A 41 -0.21 19.21 33.83
C THR A 41 -0.06 17.69 33.97
N ARG A 42 -0.82 17.07 34.88
CA ARG A 42 -0.85 15.62 35.03
C ARG A 42 -1.35 14.94 33.75
N ILE A 43 -2.42 15.45 33.16
CA ILE A 43 -2.97 14.89 31.92
C ILE A 43 -2.00 15.01 30.76
N LYS A 44 -1.40 16.20 30.55
CA LYS A 44 -0.35 16.38 29.55
C LYS A 44 0.79 15.37 29.72
N ARG A 45 1.20 15.08 30.97
CA ARG A 45 2.24 14.07 31.25
C ARG A 45 1.80 12.63 31.00
N SER A 46 0.50 12.34 31.13
CA SER A 46 -0.05 11.02 30.85
C SER A 46 -0.25 10.75 29.36
N TYR A 47 -0.44 11.79 28.56
CA TYR A 47 -0.70 11.69 27.12
C TYR A 47 0.26 12.59 26.33
N ASN A 48 1.25 11.97 25.67
CA ASN A 48 2.25 12.69 24.86
C ASN A 48 1.66 13.36 23.61
N ASP A 49 0.41 13.08 23.27
CA ASP A 49 -0.32 13.66 22.15
C ASP A 49 -0.58 15.16 22.32
N TYR A 50 -0.49 15.69 23.55
CA TYR A 50 -0.72 17.11 23.84
C TYR A 50 0.60 17.86 24.00
N GLU A 51 0.81 18.86 23.15
CA GLU A 51 1.91 19.80 23.31
C GLU A 51 1.65 20.74 24.49
N GLU A 52 0.42 21.24 24.58
CA GLU A 52 0.02 22.21 25.60
C GLU A 52 -1.49 22.15 25.84
N LEU A 53 -1.86 22.20 27.12
CA LEU A 53 -3.23 22.45 27.56
C LEU A 53 -3.29 23.80 28.27
N PHE A 54 -4.29 24.60 27.94
CA PHE A 54 -4.53 25.90 28.57
C PHE A 54 -6.00 26.31 28.55
N ILE A 55 -6.38 27.23 29.43
CA ILE A 55 -7.73 27.78 29.55
C ILE A 55 -7.67 29.28 29.31
N VAL A 56 -8.52 29.73 28.38
CA VAL A 56 -8.74 31.14 28.07
C VAL A 56 -10.02 31.59 28.78
N ASP A 57 -9.96 32.68 29.53
CA ASP A 57 -11.14 33.24 30.19
C ASP A 57 -12.14 33.80 29.17
N ALA A 58 -13.43 33.51 29.37
CA ALA A 58 -14.47 33.85 28.39
C ALA A 58 -14.72 35.37 28.27
N ASN A 59 -14.43 36.15 29.32
CA ASN A 59 -14.73 37.59 29.36
C ASN A 59 -13.56 38.45 28.88
N THR A 60 -12.34 38.11 29.30
CA THR A 60 -11.12 38.87 29.03
C THR A 60 -10.38 38.35 27.79
N GLY A 61 -10.62 37.09 27.40
CA GLY A 61 -9.90 36.42 26.32
C GLY A 61 -8.41 36.20 26.62
N LEU A 62 -8.00 36.31 27.89
CA LEU A 62 -6.62 36.08 28.33
C LEU A 62 -6.42 34.62 28.76
N VAL A 63 -5.22 34.09 28.52
CA VAL A 63 -4.82 32.78 29.04
C VAL A 63 -4.60 32.89 30.55
N GLU A 64 -5.44 32.24 31.34
CA GLU A 64 -5.36 32.29 32.81
C GLU A 64 -4.65 31.06 33.40
N ILE A 65 -4.80 29.91 32.74
CA ILE A 65 -4.20 28.64 33.15
C ILE A 65 -3.48 28.06 31.95
N SER A 66 -2.21 27.72 32.09
CA SER A 66 -1.49 26.95 31.07
C SER A 66 -0.50 25.97 31.71
N THR A 67 -0.35 24.83 31.03
CA THR A 67 0.74 23.87 31.25
C THR A 67 2.11 24.40 30.81
N ASN A 68 2.15 25.45 30.00
CA ASN A 68 3.35 26.24 29.71
C ASN A 68 3.20 27.65 30.32
N PRO A 69 3.90 27.96 31.43
CA PRO A 69 3.78 29.24 32.12
C PRO A 69 4.09 30.47 31.26
N GLY A 70 4.88 30.33 30.19
CA GLY A 70 5.29 31.44 29.33
C GLY A 70 4.16 32.09 28.53
N PHE A 71 3.00 31.45 28.42
CA PHE A 71 1.85 31.97 27.67
C PHE A 71 0.71 32.48 28.56
N ILE A 72 0.87 32.46 29.88
CA ILE A 72 -0.13 33.01 30.80
C ILE A 72 -0.18 34.54 30.59
N GLY A 73 -1.38 35.07 30.42
CA GLY A 73 -1.62 36.48 30.11
C GLY A 73 -1.66 36.81 28.61
N ASP A 74 -1.38 35.84 27.72
CA ASP A 74 -1.55 36.05 26.28
C ASP A 74 -3.01 36.33 25.93
N ASN A 75 -3.24 37.31 25.06
CA ASN A 75 -4.57 37.59 24.53
C ASN A 75 -4.88 36.69 23.32
N LYS A 76 -5.90 35.83 23.45
CA LYS A 76 -6.41 34.93 22.40
C LYS A 76 -7.84 35.27 21.97
N SER A 77 -8.35 36.47 22.30
CA SER A 77 -9.72 36.92 22.01
C SER A 77 -10.08 36.87 20.52
N TYR A 78 -9.08 36.94 19.64
CA TYR A 78 -9.25 36.97 18.18
C TYR A 78 -9.03 35.61 17.52
N ASP A 79 -8.55 34.60 18.26
CA ASP A 79 -8.25 33.30 17.67
C ASP A 79 -9.54 32.49 17.45
N PRO A 80 -9.72 31.83 16.29
CA PRO A 80 -10.90 31.03 16.01
C PRO A 80 -11.14 29.88 17.00
N TYR A 81 -10.07 29.33 17.60
CA TYR A 81 -10.20 28.30 18.63
C TYR A 81 -10.77 28.84 19.95
N PHE A 82 -10.91 30.14 20.09
CA PHE A 82 -11.56 30.77 21.24
C PHE A 82 -12.96 31.26 20.86
N THR A 83 -13.09 31.98 19.75
CA THR A 83 -14.36 32.59 19.34
C THR A 83 -15.41 31.56 18.91
N VAL A 84 -15.02 30.57 18.10
CA VAL A 84 -15.98 29.60 17.53
C VAL A 84 -16.62 28.72 18.61
N PRO A 85 -15.89 28.16 19.59
CA PRO A 85 -16.50 27.45 20.73
C PRO A 85 -17.48 28.28 21.56
N LEU A 86 -17.22 29.58 21.70
CA LEU A 86 -18.10 30.49 22.46
C LEU A 86 -19.43 30.72 21.72
N GLU A 87 -19.38 30.86 20.40
CA GLU A 87 -20.54 31.08 19.55
C GLU A 87 -21.36 29.79 19.34
N THR A 88 -20.69 28.72 18.92
CA THR A 88 -21.33 27.45 18.51
C THR A 88 -21.68 26.56 19.69
N LYS A 89 -21.00 26.75 20.84
CA LYS A 89 -21.13 25.89 22.03
C LYS A 89 -20.67 24.44 21.83
N GLU A 90 -20.00 24.17 20.72
CA GLU A 90 -19.53 22.83 20.34
C GLU A 90 -18.01 22.72 20.39
N ILE A 91 -17.52 21.49 20.21
CA ILE A 91 -16.08 21.26 20.02
C ILE A 91 -15.65 21.88 18.70
N TYR A 92 -14.59 22.68 18.72
CA TYR A 92 -14.01 23.23 17.52
C TYR A 92 -12.61 22.67 17.28
N ILE A 93 -12.35 22.32 16.03
CA ILE A 93 -11.07 21.84 15.53
C ILE A 93 -10.52 22.94 14.64
N LYS A 94 -9.46 23.61 15.09
CA LYS A 94 -8.64 24.42 14.19
C LYS A 94 -7.72 23.46 13.45
N ASP A 95 -7.92 23.38 12.14
CA ASP A 95 -7.10 22.61 11.21
C ASP A 95 -5.61 22.95 11.35
N ILE A 96 -4.70 22.13 10.80
CA ILE A 96 -3.26 22.33 10.87
C ILE A 96 -2.89 23.72 10.33
N TYR A 97 -2.25 24.52 11.17
CA TYR A 97 -1.82 25.88 10.88
C TYR A 97 -0.41 26.11 11.40
N TYR A 98 0.30 27.07 10.80
CA TYR A 98 1.59 27.49 11.31
C TYR A 98 1.42 28.34 12.57
N SER A 99 1.86 27.84 13.73
CA SER A 99 1.78 28.56 14.99
C SER A 99 2.88 29.61 15.08
N LYS A 100 2.53 30.90 15.06
CA LYS A 100 3.50 32.01 15.27
C LYS A 100 4.14 31.99 16.66
N THR A 101 3.46 31.36 17.62
CA THR A 101 3.93 31.27 19.01
C THR A 101 4.98 30.16 19.17
N LEU A 102 4.81 29.04 18.47
CA LEU A 102 5.67 27.85 18.60
C LEU A 102 6.58 27.61 17.38
N TYR A 103 6.46 28.44 16.35
CA TYR A 103 7.24 28.41 15.11
C TYR A 103 7.23 27.05 14.38
N ARG A 104 6.10 26.33 14.46
CA ARG A 104 5.89 25.04 13.79
C ARG A 104 4.41 24.77 13.48
N PRO A 105 4.10 23.85 12.54
CA PRO A 105 2.73 23.41 12.28
C PRO A 105 2.07 22.84 13.55
N GLN A 106 0.81 23.19 13.77
CA GLN A 106 0.02 22.73 14.91
C GLN A 106 -1.44 22.55 14.55
N MET A 107 -2.07 21.59 15.22
CA MET A 107 -3.52 21.44 15.26
C MET A 107 -4.03 21.82 16.65
N THR A 108 -5.20 22.43 16.74
CA THR A 108 -5.75 22.86 18.03
C THR A 108 -7.20 22.39 18.19
N LEU A 109 -7.48 21.74 19.30
CA LEU A 109 -8.82 21.39 19.74
C LEU A 109 -9.26 22.36 20.82
N SER A 110 -10.53 22.74 20.79
CA SER A 110 -11.07 23.69 21.77
C SER A 110 -12.51 23.36 22.12
N LEU A 111 -12.85 23.57 23.39
CA LEU A 111 -14.15 23.23 23.93
C LEU A 111 -14.56 24.26 24.99
N PRO A 112 -15.82 24.73 25.01
CA PRO A 112 -16.26 25.66 26.04
C PRO A 112 -16.38 24.93 27.38
N VAL A 113 -15.96 25.61 28.45
CA VAL A 113 -16.10 25.15 29.83
C VAL A 113 -17.31 25.85 30.44
N TYR A 114 -18.28 25.06 30.90
CA TYR A 114 -19.47 25.58 31.56
C TYR A 114 -19.28 25.68 33.06
N CYS A 115 -19.82 26.75 33.64
CA CYS A 115 -19.93 26.93 35.09
C CYS A 115 -20.51 25.67 35.77
N PHE A 116 -19.94 25.28 36.92
CA PHE A 116 -20.45 24.16 37.72
C PHE A 116 -21.82 24.45 38.34
N GLU A 117 -22.00 25.62 38.94
CA GLU A 117 -23.19 25.97 39.74
C GLU A 117 -24.45 26.14 38.88
N HIS A 118 -24.33 26.82 37.74
CA HIS A 118 -25.48 27.20 36.91
C HIS A 118 -25.59 26.37 35.63
N ASN A 119 -24.51 25.76 35.16
CA ASN A 119 -24.41 24.98 33.91
C ASN A 119 -25.00 25.65 32.65
N THR A 120 -25.13 26.98 32.66
CA THR A 120 -25.85 27.75 31.63
C THR A 120 -24.97 28.75 30.89
N HIS A 121 -23.91 29.25 31.52
CA HIS A 121 -22.96 30.18 30.90
C HIS A 121 -21.55 29.59 30.85
N ILE A 122 -20.78 30.07 29.87
CA ILE A 122 -19.41 29.64 29.59
C ILE A 122 -18.46 30.50 30.43
N ILE A 123 -17.59 29.87 31.20
CA ILE A 123 -16.60 30.54 32.07
C ILE A 123 -15.23 30.67 31.40
N GLY A 124 -14.98 29.85 30.38
CA GLY A 124 -13.75 29.88 29.60
C GLY A 124 -13.77 28.85 28.48
N VAL A 125 -12.69 28.81 27.72
CA VAL A 125 -12.48 27.80 26.66
C VAL A 125 -11.24 27.01 27.02
N LEU A 126 -11.41 25.69 27.14
CA LEU A 126 -10.29 24.75 27.26
C LEU A 126 -9.72 24.53 25.86
N VAL A 127 -8.43 24.79 25.71
CA VAL A 127 -7.71 24.67 24.45
C VAL A 127 -6.59 23.64 24.62
N ALA A 128 -6.55 22.69 23.70
CA ALA A 128 -5.53 21.66 23.61
C ALA A 128 -4.78 21.78 22.28
N ARG A 129 -3.50 22.12 22.36
CA ARG A 129 -2.57 22.06 21.22
C ARG A 129 -2.06 20.64 21.09
N ILE A 130 -2.24 20.07 19.92
CA ILE A 130 -1.83 18.71 19.62
C ILE A 130 -0.37 18.70 19.18
N ASN A 131 0.41 17.75 19.71
CA ASN A 131 1.74 17.45 19.24
C ASN A 131 1.62 16.54 18.02
N LEU A 132 1.69 17.11 16.81
CA LEU A 132 1.52 16.35 15.57
C LEU A 132 2.60 15.30 15.36
N ASP A 133 3.83 15.57 15.82
CA ASP A 133 4.98 14.67 15.67
C ASP A 133 4.77 13.34 16.43
N GLU A 134 4.26 13.40 17.67
CA GLU A 134 4.02 12.21 18.49
C GLU A 134 2.65 11.55 18.25
N SER A 135 1.71 12.25 17.60
CA SER A 135 0.36 11.76 17.36
C SER A 135 0.11 11.42 15.89
N LEU A 136 -0.36 12.39 15.09
CA LEU A 136 -0.81 12.17 13.72
C LEU A 136 0.33 11.72 12.79
N PHE A 137 1.47 12.42 12.80
CA PHE A 137 2.55 12.15 11.86
C PHE A 137 3.17 10.78 12.08
N LYS A 138 3.33 10.36 13.33
CA LYS A 138 3.77 9.00 13.68
C LYS A 138 2.86 7.89 13.14
N LEU A 139 1.55 8.15 13.07
CA LEU A 139 0.59 7.20 12.48
C LEU A 139 0.69 7.17 10.96
N LEU A 140 0.93 8.32 10.31
CA LEU A 140 1.10 8.42 8.86
C LEU A 140 2.44 7.85 8.38
N ASP A 141 3.47 7.92 9.21
CA ASP A 141 4.77 7.29 8.95
C ASP A 141 4.74 5.77 9.08
N ASN A 142 3.69 5.19 9.67
CA ASN A 142 3.56 3.75 9.76
C ASN A 142 3.11 3.15 8.41
N ARG A 143 4.09 2.68 7.64
CA ARG A 143 3.90 2.10 6.30
C ARG A 143 3.74 0.59 6.28
N ILE A 144 3.48 -0.05 7.44
CA ILE A 144 3.33 -1.50 7.50
C ILE A 144 2.24 -1.95 6.53
N GLY A 145 2.61 -2.79 5.56
CA GLY A 145 1.69 -3.33 4.56
C GLY A 145 1.53 -2.48 3.30
N LEU A 146 2.25 -1.35 3.15
CA LEU A 146 2.20 -0.50 1.94
C LEU A 146 3.35 -0.76 0.95
N GLY A 147 4.19 -1.77 1.20
CA GLY A 147 5.38 -2.04 0.39
C GLY A 147 6.52 -1.07 0.65
N GLU A 148 7.47 -1.02 -0.26
CA GLU A 148 8.68 -0.19 -0.17
C GLU A 148 8.43 1.26 -0.63
N THR A 149 7.52 1.44 -1.60
CA THR A 149 7.15 2.75 -2.17
C THR A 149 5.81 3.28 -1.64
N GLY A 150 5.24 2.58 -0.67
CA GLY A 150 4.01 3.00 -0.01
C GLY A 150 4.14 4.34 0.71
N GLU A 151 3.18 5.24 0.47
CA GLU A 151 3.11 6.53 1.13
C GLU A 151 1.66 6.88 1.48
N THR A 152 1.47 7.57 2.60
CA THR A 152 0.20 8.21 2.95
C THR A 152 0.37 9.72 2.97
N LEU A 153 -0.64 10.43 2.50
CA LEU A 153 -0.69 11.88 2.55
C LEU A 153 -2.10 12.35 2.92
N ILE A 154 -2.13 13.47 3.63
CA ILE A 154 -3.35 14.18 3.98
C ILE A 154 -3.30 15.55 3.30
N VAL A 155 -4.42 15.98 2.74
CA VAL A 155 -4.61 17.33 2.21
C VAL A 155 -5.76 18.06 2.89
N ASN A 156 -5.66 19.38 3.01
CA ASN A 156 -6.77 20.22 3.44
C ASN A 156 -7.76 20.48 2.28
N LYS A 157 -8.79 21.29 2.53
CA LYS A 157 -9.81 21.66 1.54
C LYS A 157 -9.25 22.42 0.33
N ASP A 158 -8.12 23.10 0.51
CA ASP A 158 -7.40 23.84 -0.55
C ASP A 158 -6.35 22.97 -1.26
N VAL A 159 -6.32 21.67 -0.93
CA VAL A 159 -5.45 20.62 -1.48
C VAL A 159 -3.96 20.82 -1.16
N PHE A 160 -3.64 21.55 -0.09
CA PHE A 160 -2.28 21.62 0.46
C PHE A 160 -2.00 20.39 1.33
N ALA A 161 -0.81 19.82 1.19
CA ALA A 161 -0.33 18.72 2.02
C ALA A 161 -0.27 19.14 3.50
N LEU A 162 -0.63 18.23 4.39
CA LEU A 162 -0.69 18.47 5.84
C LEU A 162 0.38 17.69 6.64
N ASN A 163 1.02 16.70 6.03
CA ASN A 163 2.11 15.91 6.60
C ASN A 163 3.35 15.98 5.71
N GLU A 164 4.50 15.63 6.29
CA GLU A 164 5.73 15.43 5.53
C GLU A 164 5.56 14.29 4.53
N LEU A 165 6.20 14.43 3.37
CA LEU A 165 6.15 13.48 2.28
C LEU A 165 7.53 12.82 2.12
N CYS A 166 7.56 11.54 1.78
CA CYS A 166 8.77 10.71 1.70
C CYS A 166 9.86 11.30 0.80
N TRP A 167 9.43 11.96 -0.28
CA TRP A 167 10.29 12.46 -1.35
C TRP A 167 10.20 13.98 -1.53
N HIS A 168 9.57 14.68 -0.58
CA HIS A 168 9.49 16.15 -0.60
C HIS A 168 9.59 16.69 0.82
N ASN A 169 10.66 17.40 1.11
CA ASN A 169 10.86 18.06 2.41
C ASN A 169 9.99 19.31 2.52
N ASP A 170 9.57 19.66 3.74
CA ASP A 170 8.83 20.91 4.01
C ASP A 170 7.52 20.98 3.22
N ALA A 171 6.85 19.84 3.08
CA ALA A 171 5.56 19.73 2.40
C ALA A 171 4.38 20.35 3.17
N PRO A 172 4.28 20.22 4.52
CA PRO A 172 3.13 20.71 5.28
C PRO A 172 2.82 22.19 5.02
N LEU A 173 1.62 22.48 4.52
CA LEU A 173 1.10 23.81 4.19
C LEU A 173 1.85 24.58 3.09
N ASN A 174 2.88 23.99 2.48
CA ASN A 174 3.73 24.64 1.47
C ASN A 174 3.61 23.98 0.08
N LEU A 175 3.21 22.70 0.02
CA LEU A 175 3.04 21.98 -1.23
C LEU A 175 1.55 21.77 -1.54
N GLN A 176 1.11 22.25 -2.70
CA GLN A 176 -0.22 21.95 -3.23
C GLN A 176 -0.16 20.69 -4.08
N ILE A 177 -1.01 19.70 -3.78
CA ILE A 177 -1.08 18.44 -4.51
C ILE A 177 -2.13 18.56 -5.62
N THR A 178 -1.70 18.47 -6.87
CA THR A 178 -2.59 18.57 -8.03
C THR A 178 -3.10 17.21 -8.52
N ALA A 179 -2.54 16.11 -8.00
CA ALA A 179 -2.93 14.76 -8.38
C ALA A 179 -4.42 14.51 -8.06
N GLU A 180 -5.12 13.88 -9.01
CA GLU A 180 -6.57 13.65 -8.97
C GLU A 180 -7.08 13.05 -7.62
N PRO A 181 -6.44 12.00 -7.04
CA PRO A 181 -6.87 11.43 -5.76
C PRO A 181 -6.96 12.45 -4.61
N ALA A 182 -6.01 13.39 -4.55
CA ALA A 182 -5.99 14.40 -3.49
C ALA A 182 -7.09 15.43 -3.69
N VAL A 183 -7.31 15.86 -4.94
CA VAL A 183 -8.37 16.80 -5.31
C VAL A 183 -9.75 16.19 -5.04
N ASN A 184 -10.00 14.97 -5.51
CA ASN A 184 -11.28 14.28 -5.32
C ASN A 184 -11.56 14.01 -3.84
N ALA A 185 -10.55 13.57 -3.08
CA ALA A 185 -10.69 13.37 -1.63
C ALA A 185 -11.03 14.67 -0.90
N ALA A 186 -10.37 15.79 -1.23
CA ALA A 186 -10.68 17.11 -0.66
C ALA A 186 -12.11 17.59 -1.00
N GLN A 187 -12.66 17.15 -2.14
CA GLN A 187 -14.02 17.45 -2.59
C GLN A 187 -15.11 16.57 -1.98
N GLY A 188 -14.74 15.57 -1.15
CA GLY A 188 -15.72 14.70 -0.49
C GLY A 188 -15.82 13.30 -1.06
N GLU A 189 -14.99 12.94 -2.04
CA GLU A 189 -15.08 11.66 -2.73
C GLU A 189 -14.21 10.57 -2.10
N THR A 190 -14.53 9.31 -2.45
CA THR A 190 -13.79 8.12 -2.06
C THR A 190 -13.65 7.21 -3.27
N GLY A 191 -12.45 6.71 -3.51
CA GLY A 191 -12.18 5.92 -4.70
C GLY A 191 -10.77 5.36 -4.78
N ILE A 192 -10.47 4.80 -5.95
CA ILE A 192 -9.14 4.31 -6.33
C ILE A 192 -8.86 4.84 -7.73
N ALA A 193 -7.65 5.29 -7.98
CA ALA A 193 -7.21 5.74 -9.30
C ALA A 193 -5.76 5.29 -9.56
N ILE A 194 -5.45 5.09 -10.84
CA ILE A 194 -4.08 5.00 -11.32
C ILE A 194 -3.78 6.34 -11.99
N THR A 195 -2.78 7.05 -11.49
CA THR A 195 -2.45 8.42 -11.91
C THR A 195 -0.97 8.69 -11.67
N GLU A 196 -0.47 9.80 -12.19
CA GLU A 196 0.79 10.39 -11.74
C GLU A 196 0.62 11.06 -10.37
N ASP A 197 1.62 10.89 -9.50
CA ASP A 197 1.71 11.58 -8.23
C ASP A 197 2.47 12.92 -8.34
N TYR A 198 2.75 13.57 -7.20
CA TYR A 198 3.50 14.84 -7.18
C TYR A 198 4.96 14.72 -7.65
N ARG A 199 5.50 13.51 -7.83
CA ARG A 199 6.83 13.25 -8.42
C ARG A 199 6.75 13.02 -9.94
N ASN A 200 5.54 12.98 -10.50
CA ASN A 200 5.24 12.50 -11.86
C ASN A 200 5.54 11.00 -12.06
N GLU A 201 5.46 10.19 -10.99
CA GLU A 201 5.57 8.74 -11.09
C GLU A 201 4.17 8.11 -11.18
N GLU A 202 4.00 7.07 -12.00
CA GLU A 202 2.74 6.32 -12.07
C GLU A 202 2.51 5.55 -10.76
N VAL A 203 1.43 5.88 -10.08
CA VAL A 203 1.03 5.27 -8.81
C VAL A 203 -0.38 4.73 -8.88
N MET A 204 -0.65 3.69 -8.08
CA MET A 204 -2.01 3.32 -7.71
C MET A 204 -2.31 3.98 -6.37
N ALA A 205 -3.38 4.77 -6.31
CA ALA A 205 -3.78 5.52 -5.13
C ALA A 205 -5.22 5.20 -4.72
N ALA A 206 -5.43 4.91 -3.44
CA ALA A 206 -6.74 4.86 -2.80
C ALA A 206 -6.93 6.13 -1.98
N TYR A 207 -8.13 6.70 -2.04
CA TYR A 207 -8.41 8.00 -1.41
C TYR A 207 -9.79 8.06 -0.78
N THR A 208 -9.94 8.87 0.26
CA THR A 208 -11.20 9.08 0.96
C THR A 208 -11.27 10.44 1.64
N PHE A 209 -12.48 10.99 1.76
CA PHE A 209 -12.73 12.18 2.56
C PHE A 209 -12.90 11.87 4.05
N ILE A 210 -12.43 12.76 4.92
CA ILE A 210 -12.63 12.75 6.37
C ILE A 210 -13.57 13.91 6.74
N PRO A 211 -14.88 13.66 6.93
CA PRO A 211 -15.88 14.72 7.11
C PRO A 211 -15.64 15.66 8.29
N ARG A 212 -15.05 15.12 9.37
CA ARG A 212 -14.91 15.87 10.63
C ARG A 212 -13.88 16.99 10.56
N THR A 213 -12.78 16.77 9.85
CA THR A 213 -11.72 17.76 9.63
C THR A 213 -11.87 18.44 8.28
N GLY A 214 -12.58 17.81 7.33
CA GLY A 214 -12.62 18.23 5.95
C GLY A 214 -11.35 17.87 5.19
N TRP A 215 -10.62 16.84 5.63
CA TRP A 215 -9.37 16.41 5.01
C TRP A 215 -9.61 15.39 3.91
N GLY A 216 -8.81 15.47 2.85
CA GLY A 216 -8.61 14.35 1.93
C GLY A 216 -7.50 13.46 2.44
N PHE A 217 -7.73 12.16 2.55
CA PHE A 217 -6.71 11.16 2.87
C PHE A 217 -6.41 10.34 1.63
N VAL A 218 -5.13 10.20 1.29
CA VAL A 218 -4.66 9.44 0.14
C VAL A 218 -3.58 8.49 0.59
N CYS A 219 -3.67 7.24 0.14
CA CYS A 219 -2.63 6.23 0.27
C CYS A 219 -2.25 5.77 -1.13
N LYS A 220 -0.96 5.73 -1.45
CA LYS A 220 -0.46 5.38 -2.79
C LYS A 220 0.74 4.45 -2.73
N GLN A 221 0.96 3.73 -3.83
CA GLN A 221 2.12 2.88 -4.06
C GLN A 221 2.52 2.93 -5.54
N ASP A 222 3.83 2.84 -5.82
CA ASP A 222 4.35 2.95 -7.19
C ASP A 222 3.95 1.74 -8.02
N LEU A 223 3.44 2.00 -9.22
CA LEU A 223 2.91 0.96 -10.10
C LEU A 223 4.01 -0.03 -10.52
N HIS A 224 5.26 0.44 -10.61
CA HIS A 224 6.41 -0.42 -10.91
C HIS A 224 6.67 -1.48 -9.82
N GLU A 225 6.34 -1.19 -8.57
CA GLU A 225 6.58 -2.10 -7.44
C GLU A 225 5.52 -3.20 -7.48
N LEU A 226 4.26 -2.80 -7.67
CA LEU A 226 3.13 -3.70 -7.87
C LEU A 226 3.37 -4.65 -9.06
N ASN A 227 4.02 -4.17 -10.12
CA ASN A 227 4.30 -4.95 -11.32
C ASN A 227 5.56 -5.83 -11.23
N THR A 228 6.49 -5.57 -10.30
CA THR A 228 7.76 -6.31 -10.22
C THR A 228 7.59 -7.82 -10.01
N PRO A 229 6.72 -8.28 -9.07
CA PRO A 229 6.42 -9.71 -8.92
C PRO A 229 5.82 -10.32 -10.20
N ILE A 230 4.94 -9.59 -10.88
CA ILE A 230 4.25 -10.03 -12.10
C ILE A 230 5.28 -10.22 -13.22
N CYS A 231 6.15 -9.24 -13.44
CA CYS A 231 7.22 -9.32 -14.44
C CYS A 231 8.16 -10.51 -14.19
N THR A 232 8.46 -10.80 -12.93
CA THR A 232 9.31 -11.95 -12.55
C THR A 232 8.62 -13.28 -12.88
N LEU A 233 7.32 -13.40 -12.57
CA LEU A 233 6.53 -14.58 -12.92
C LEU A 233 6.45 -14.79 -14.43
N VAL A 234 6.18 -13.73 -15.20
CA VAL A 234 6.13 -13.79 -16.67
C VAL A 234 7.47 -14.21 -17.24
N LYS A 235 8.59 -13.64 -16.75
CA LYS A 235 9.93 -14.02 -17.19
C LYS A 235 10.22 -15.50 -16.93
N ASN A 236 9.88 -16.00 -15.75
CA ASN A 236 10.05 -17.43 -15.41
C ASN A 236 9.16 -18.32 -16.28
N PHE A 237 7.92 -17.90 -16.54
CA PHE A 237 6.99 -18.63 -17.41
C PHE A 237 7.52 -18.71 -18.85
N VAL A 238 7.97 -17.59 -19.43
CA VAL A 238 8.56 -17.56 -20.77
C VAL A 238 9.82 -18.43 -20.85
N PHE A 239 10.66 -18.41 -19.81
CA PHE A 239 11.85 -19.27 -19.74
C PHE A 239 11.48 -20.76 -19.73
N LEU A 240 10.54 -21.16 -18.88
CA LEU A 240 10.06 -22.55 -18.81
C LEU A 240 9.38 -22.99 -20.10
N LEU A 241 8.60 -22.11 -20.73
CA LEU A 241 7.96 -22.36 -22.02
C LEU A 241 9.03 -22.59 -23.11
N GLY A 242 10.05 -21.74 -23.18
CA GLY A 242 11.18 -21.93 -24.09
C GLY A 242 11.90 -23.26 -23.88
N LEU A 243 12.15 -23.65 -22.62
CA LEU A 243 12.76 -24.93 -22.27
C LEU A 243 11.88 -26.12 -22.70
N SER A 244 10.56 -26.01 -22.52
CA SER A 244 9.60 -27.05 -22.92
C SER A 244 9.57 -27.26 -24.44
N ILE A 245 9.58 -26.17 -25.21
CA ILE A 245 9.62 -26.23 -26.68
C ILE A 245 10.92 -26.88 -27.14
N LEU A 246 12.06 -26.50 -26.55
CA LEU A 246 13.35 -27.10 -26.86
C LEU A 246 13.35 -28.61 -26.55
N ALA A 247 12.78 -29.02 -25.42
CA ALA A 247 12.66 -30.44 -25.06
C ALA A 247 11.79 -31.20 -26.09
N VAL A 248 10.66 -30.64 -26.52
CA VAL A 248 9.81 -31.24 -27.56
C VAL A 248 10.59 -31.38 -28.87
N ILE A 249 11.33 -30.37 -29.31
CA ILE A 249 12.15 -30.45 -30.54
C ILE A 249 13.19 -31.57 -30.43
N ILE A 250 13.87 -31.70 -29.29
CA ILE A 250 14.85 -32.76 -29.04
C ILE A 250 14.19 -34.13 -29.08
N ILE A 251 13.03 -34.30 -28.44
CA ILE A 251 12.28 -35.56 -28.44
C ILE A 251 11.82 -35.92 -29.86
N VAL A 252 11.25 -34.97 -30.59
CA VAL A 252 10.81 -35.18 -31.98
C VAL A 252 12.00 -35.58 -32.85
N PHE A 253 13.12 -34.87 -32.75
CA PHE A 253 14.34 -35.20 -33.49
C PHE A 253 14.84 -36.62 -33.16
N TRP A 254 14.81 -36.99 -31.88
CA TRP A 254 15.20 -38.32 -31.42
C TRP A 254 14.28 -39.42 -31.95
N VAL A 255 12.96 -39.22 -31.88
CA VAL A 255 11.94 -40.14 -32.43
C VAL A 255 12.06 -40.29 -33.94
N VAL A 256 12.24 -39.18 -34.67
CA VAL A 256 12.42 -39.22 -36.13
C VAL A 256 13.65 -40.06 -36.48
N LYS A 257 14.78 -39.82 -35.82
CA LYS A 257 16.05 -40.49 -36.14
C LYS A 257 16.08 -41.97 -35.71
N ARG A 258 15.47 -42.31 -34.58
CA ARG A 258 15.52 -43.68 -34.01
C ARG A 258 14.40 -44.59 -34.49
N ILE A 259 13.23 -44.03 -34.83
CA ILE A 259 12.03 -44.81 -35.13
C ILE A 259 11.56 -44.53 -36.57
N THR A 260 11.31 -43.27 -36.91
CA THR A 260 10.64 -42.94 -38.19
C THR A 260 11.52 -43.29 -39.39
N ILE A 261 12.80 -42.89 -39.39
CA ILE A 261 13.71 -43.17 -40.50
C ILE A 261 13.91 -44.68 -40.72
N PRO A 262 14.27 -45.50 -39.70
CA PRO A 262 14.41 -46.94 -39.89
C PRO A 262 13.13 -47.63 -40.38
N ILE A 263 11.94 -47.22 -39.92
CA ILE A 263 10.68 -47.77 -40.41
C ILE A 263 10.48 -47.48 -41.90
N VAL A 264 10.79 -46.26 -42.34
CA VAL A 264 10.70 -45.86 -43.75
C VAL A 264 11.70 -46.66 -44.59
N ASP A 265 12.93 -46.86 -44.09
CA ASP A 265 13.96 -47.64 -44.75
C ASP A 265 13.56 -49.12 -44.89
N ILE A 266 13.09 -49.75 -43.80
CA ILE A 266 12.56 -51.14 -43.81
C ILE A 266 11.46 -51.28 -44.86
N ASN A 267 10.50 -50.35 -44.90
CA ASN A 267 9.39 -50.38 -45.85
C ASN A 267 9.86 -50.20 -47.31
N SER A 268 10.83 -49.32 -47.53
CA SER A 268 11.44 -49.11 -48.85
C SER A 268 12.12 -50.37 -49.36
N ASP A 269 12.91 -51.03 -48.52
CA ASP A 269 13.61 -52.26 -48.87
C ASP A 269 12.66 -53.45 -49.03
N ALA A 270 11.63 -53.57 -48.19
CA ALA A 270 10.58 -54.57 -48.34
C ALA A 270 9.85 -54.45 -49.69
N LYS A 271 9.63 -53.22 -50.19
CA LYS A 271 9.07 -52.99 -51.54
C LYS A 271 9.99 -53.50 -52.65
N LYS A 272 11.31 -53.34 -52.53
CA LYS A 272 12.28 -53.88 -53.51
C LYS A 272 12.26 -55.41 -53.52
N ILE A 273 12.23 -56.03 -52.34
CA ILE A 273 12.11 -57.49 -52.18
C ILE A 273 10.81 -57.99 -52.82
N LYS A 274 9.68 -57.31 -52.60
CA LYS A 274 8.41 -57.62 -53.25
C LYS A 274 8.49 -57.51 -54.78
N GLY A 275 9.28 -56.57 -55.30
CA GLY A 275 9.53 -56.38 -56.73
C GLY A 275 10.43 -57.45 -57.38
N GLY A 276 10.93 -58.41 -56.61
CA GLY A 276 11.75 -59.53 -57.10
C GLY A 276 13.26 -59.39 -56.87
N ASP A 277 13.72 -58.29 -56.27
CA ASP A 277 15.12 -58.14 -55.89
C ASP A 277 15.40 -58.74 -54.51
N TYR A 278 15.69 -60.05 -54.48
CA TYR A 278 16.02 -60.79 -53.26
C TYR A 278 17.48 -60.62 -52.79
N SER A 279 18.26 -59.76 -53.44
CA SER A 279 19.64 -59.47 -53.03
C SER A 279 19.72 -58.32 -52.02
N VAL A 280 18.66 -57.52 -51.88
CA VAL A 280 18.54 -56.49 -50.84
C VAL A 280 18.55 -57.13 -49.45
N ARG A 281 19.19 -56.47 -48.49
CA ARG A 281 19.22 -56.85 -47.07
C ARG A 281 18.92 -55.62 -46.23
N ILE A 282 17.96 -55.77 -45.32
CA ILE A 282 17.50 -54.72 -44.43
C ILE A 282 18.47 -54.62 -43.26
N HIS A 283 19.13 -53.47 -43.10
CA HIS A 283 20.07 -53.23 -42.01
C HIS A 283 19.53 -52.15 -41.09
N VAL A 284 19.21 -52.52 -39.86
CA VAL A 284 18.71 -51.59 -38.83
C VAL A 284 19.70 -51.57 -37.68
N ASN A 285 20.28 -50.40 -37.41
CA ASN A 285 21.17 -50.19 -36.27
C ASN A 285 20.37 -49.87 -35.00
N SER A 286 19.53 -50.83 -34.59
CA SER A 286 18.76 -50.77 -33.34
C SER A 286 18.89 -52.11 -32.59
N ARG A 287 18.43 -52.15 -31.33
CA ARG A 287 18.37 -53.37 -30.50
C ARG A 287 16.95 -53.68 -30.03
N ASP A 288 15.96 -53.04 -30.66
CA ASP A 288 14.54 -53.10 -30.34
C ASP A 288 13.78 -54.02 -31.33
N GLU A 289 12.45 -53.93 -31.32
CA GLU A 289 11.55 -54.67 -32.19
C GLU A 289 11.83 -54.43 -33.68
N LEU A 290 12.39 -53.28 -34.07
CA LEU A 290 12.73 -52.97 -35.46
C LEU A 290 13.89 -53.82 -35.96
N ALA A 291 14.89 -54.09 -35.12
CA ALA A 291 16.00 -54.96 -35.45
C ALA A 291 15.54 -56.42 -35.59
N SER A 292 14.66 -56.86 -34.69
CA SER A 292 14.03 -58.18 -34.77
C SER A 292 13.24 -58.35 -36.08
N LEU A 293 12.39 -57.37 -36.42
CA LEU A 293 11.62 -57.37 -37.67
C LEU A 293 12.51 -57.41 -38.92
N ALA A 294 13.58 -56.60 -38.96
CA ALA A 294 14.55 -56.62 -40.05
C ALA A 294 15.20 -58.00 -40.20
N GLY A 295 15.55 -58.64 -39.08
CA GLY A 295 16.08 -60.01 -39.04
C GLY A 295 15.12 -61.02 -39.67
N SER A 296 13.86 -61.05 -39.22
CA SER A 296 12.86 -61.97 -39.77
C SER A 296 12.60 -61.77 -41.27
N ILE A 297 12.58 -60.52 -41.76
CA ILE A 297 12.42 -60.25 -43.20
C ILE A 297 13.65 -60.74 -44.00
N ASN A 298 14.86 -60.56 -43.47
CA ASN A 298 16.08 -61.04 -44.11
C ASN A 298 16.14 -62.58 -44.21
N GLU A 299 15.68 -63.29 -43.18
CA GLU A 299 15.57 -64.75 -43.17
C GLU A 299 14.54 -65.24 -44.21
N MET A 300 13.37 -64.60 -44.27
CA MET A 300 12.35 -64.86 -45.30
C MET A 300 12.91 -64.64 -46.71
N THR A 301 13.59 -63.52 -46.94
CA THR A 301 14.19 -63.18 -48.25
C THR A 301 15.25 -64.20 -48.67
N THR A 302 16.05 -64.69 -47.72
CA THR A 302 17.05 -65.74 -47.97
C THR A 302 16.38 -67.06 -48.36
N SER A 303 15.28 -67.42 -47.69
CA SER A 303 14.50 -68.62 -48.00
C SER A 303 13.82 -68.55 -49.37
N ILE A 304 13.33 -67.37 -49.78
CA ILE A 304 12.76 -67.17 -51.12
C ILE A 304 13.85 -67.27 -52.20
N LYS A 305 15.00 -66.62 -51.98
CA LYS A 305 16.14 -66.66 -52.91
C LYS A 305 16.65 -68.08 -53.13
N SER A 306 16.78 -68.89 -52.07
CA SER A 306 17.22 -70.28 -52.18
C SER A 306 16.21 -71.13 -52.95
N ARG A 307 14.90 -71.03 -52.64
CA ARG A 307 13.84 -71.73 -53.38
C ARG A 307 13.81 -71.37 -54.85
N ALA A 308 13.92 -70.08 -55.19
CA ALA A 308 13.98 -69.61 -56.57
C ALA A 308 15.22 -70.13 -57.32
N ALA A 309 16.38 -70.22 -56.65
CA ALA A 309 17.59 -70.79 -57.21
C ALA A 309 17.47 -72.30 -57.45
N THR A 310 16.92 -73.06 -56.50
CA THR A 310 16.65 -74.49 -56.66
C THR A 310 15.67 -74.77 -57.79
N GLN A 311 14.61 -73.97 -57.92
CA GLN A 311 13.63 -74.10 -59.01
C GLN A 311 14.25 -73.80 -60.38
N LYS A 312 15.10 -72.77 -60.49
CA LYS A 312 15.87 -72.51 -61.72
C LYS A 312 16.85 -73.64 -62.04
N GLY A 313 17.54 -74.19 -61.04
CA GLY A 313 18.41 -75.35 -61.20
C GLY A 313 17.67 -76.56 -61.74
N LEU A 314 16.50 -76.88 -61.18
CA LEU A 314 15.64 -77.98 -61.63
C LEU A 314 15.13 -77.80 -63.07
N GLN A 315 14.85 -76.57 -63.51
CA GLN A 315 14.44 -76.28 -64.89
C GLN A 315 15.60 -76.41 -65.91
N ILE A 316 16.85 -76.19 -65.50
CA ILE A 316 18.02 -76.36 -66.36
C ILE A 316 18.30 -77.85 -66.60
N PHE A 317 18.03 -78.71 -65.62
CA PHE A 317 18.15 -80.18 -65.76
C PHE A 317 16.97 -80.85 -66.50
N GLN A 318 15.88 -80.13 -66.79
CA GLN A 318 14.69 -80.65 -67.50
C GLN A 318 14.54 -80.12 -68.94
N LYS A 319 15.48 -79.30 -69.45
CA LYS A 319 15.50 -78.97 -70.89
C LYS A 319 16.19 -80.13 -71.64
N PRO A 320 15.52 -80.74 -72.64
CA PRO A 320 16.09 -81.84 -73.42
C PRO A 320 17.31 -81.43 -74.24
#